data_AF-A0A7S4JN91-F1
#
_entry.id   AF-A0A7S4JN91-F1
#
_cell.length_a   1.000
_cell.length_b   1.000
_cell.length_c   1.000
_cell.angle_alpha   90.00
_cell.angle_beta   90.00
_cell.angle_gamma   90.00
#
_symmetry.space_group_name_H-M   'P 1'
#
loop_
_entity.id
_entity.type
_entity.pdbx_description
1 polymer ?
#
loop_
_entity_poly.entity_id
_entity_poly.type
_entity_poly.pdbx_seq_one_letter_code
_entity_poly.pdbx_strand_id
1 'polypeptide(L)'
;VGLRIERHERTTGRQETSRRMATSARPDDDRCTGRDESSSGGRLKASDVDAALDGYRSRLSLDGIDLLHPTSTGRYNRALFEWGAEEGPESAVASLSPLPSFGRKEEVSTYDADSGGADDGSCLALILGSTGALWRPFLRWLDADRPSRLEDSPDPLDSYVSRAVERALRPTFDRLRVRHEIFWAWEVEPDRVVAMARAAELSGMAHLDGTSHLSVHPTYGAWFSLRAVVVLDLPPLQQDTGLPPDVRLRGILSDEERRLASEAFDRALAASSADLGELRGREGSGEGNTCTGDAPRHEVWRQWVVLRDVVRRGREEHRFEEDQIEYHYTKKKAVLRRALSLLV
;
A
#
# COMPACT_ATOMS: atom_id res chain seq x y z
N VAL A 1 -8.91 2.14 1.92
CA VAL A 1 -7.55 1.55 2.03
C VAL A 1 -7.27 1.13 3.47
N GLY A 2 -7.47 1.99 4.49
CA GLY A 2 -7.46 1.57 5.91
C GLY A 2 -8.55 0.55 6.31
N LEU A 3 -9.79 0.69 5.80
CA LEU A 3 -10.91 -0.21 6.11
C LEU A 3 -10.78 -1.67 5.62
N ARG A 4 -9.84 -1.98 4.72
CA ARG A 4 -9.67 -3.36 4.22
C ARG A 4 -8.77 -4.20 5.12
N ILE A 5 -7.84 -3.56 5.84
CA ILE A 5 -6.89 -4.22 6.75
C ILE A 5 -7.61 -4.63 8.05
N GLU A 6 -8.42 -3.74 8.65
CA GLU A 6 -9.21 -4.09 9.86
C GLU A 6 -10.38 -5.06 9.59
N ARG A 7 -10.89 -5.14 8.34
CA ARG A 7 -11.97 -6.08 7.99
C ARG A 7 -11.57 -7.55 8.17
N HIS A 8 -10.27 -7.87 8.15
CA HIS A 8 -9.79 -9.23 8.37
C HIS A 8 -9.65 -9.56 9.87
N GLU A 9 -9.44 -8.56 10.72
CA GLU A 9 -9.10 -8.72 12.14
C GLU A 9 -10.26 -9.25 13.02
N ARG A 10 -11.50 -9.32 12.51
CA ARG A 10 -12.67 -9.80 13.28
C ARG A 10 -13.44 -10.97 12.66
N THR A 11 -13.05 -11.48 11.49
CA THR A 11 -13.83 -12.53 10.81
C THR A 11 -13.23 -13.93 10.95
N THR A 12 -12.00 -14.05 11.44
CA THR A 12 -11.33 -15.35 11.72
C THR A 12 -11.49 -15.76 13.19
N GLY A 13 -12.70 -15.64 13.72
CA GLY A 13 -13.10 -16.24 14.99
C GLY A 13 -14.12 -17.34 14.73
N ARG A 14 -13.70 -18.61 14.89
CA ARG A 14 -14.42 -19.87 14.60
C ARG A 14 -14.51 -20.28 13.14
N GLN A 15 -13.69 -21.26 12.75
CA GLN A 15 -14.25 -22.55 12.32
C GLN A 15 -13.29 -23.69 12.64
N GLU A 16 -13.86 -24.70 13.29
CA GLU A 16 -13.21 -25.88 13.84
C GLU A 16 -12.72 -26.86 12.77
N THR A 17 -11.64 -27.52 13.14
CA THR A 17 -11.15 -28.83 12.72
C THR A 17 -12.12 -29.73 11.98
N SER A 18 -11.70 -30.18 10.78
CA SER A 18 -12.01 -31.56 10.35
C SER A 18 -10.87 -32.14 9.52
N ARG A 19 -10.15 -33.08 10.14
CA ARG A 19 -9.24 -34.03 9.51
C ARG A 19 -10.02 -34.90 8.52
N ARG A 20 -9.55 -35.02 7.28
CA ARG A 20 -9.63 -36.28 6.52
C ARG A 20 -8.36 -36.52 5.70
N MET A 21 -7.89 -37.76 5.83
CA MET A 21 -6.78 -38.37 5.11
C MET A 21 -7.14 -38.71 3.65
N ALA A 22 -6.07 -38.96 2.87
CA ALA A 22 -5.94 -39.76 1.63
C ALA A 22 -5.74 -38.94 0.35
N THR A 23 -4.87 -39.30 -0.62
CA THR A 23 -3.81 -40.31 -0.78
C THR A 23 -3.03 -39.93 -2.05
N SER A 24 -1.72 -40.18 -2.06
CA SER A 24 -0.88 -40.66 -3.17
C SER A 24 -1.26 -40.32 -4.63
N ALA A 25 -0.37 -39.60 -5.33
CA ALA A 25 0.41 -40.14 -6.46
C ALA A 25 1.41 -39.10 -7.00
N ARG A 26 2.70 -39.43 -6.96
CA ARG A 26 3.76 -38.80 -7.77
C ARG A 26 3.84 -39.50 -9.13
N PRO A 27 4.37 -38.82 -10.14
CA PRO A 27 5.37 -39.45 -10.99
C PRO A 27 6.69 -38.66 -10.96
N ASP A 28 7.76 -39.44 -10.82
CA ASP A 28 9.15 -39.05 -11.00
C ASP A 28 9.51 -38.82 -12.47
N ASP A 29 10.67 -38.18 -12.63
CA ASP A 29 11.55 -38.11 -13.79
C ASP A 29 11.09 -37.25 -14.98
N ASP A 30 11.78 -36.11 -15.17
CA ASP A 30 12.75 -36.12 -16.26
C ASP A 30 13.92 -35.14 -16.09
N ARG A 31 15.08 -35.65 -16.49
CA ARG A 31 16.41 -35.07 -16.36
C ARG A 31 16.56 -33.82 -17.23
N CYS A 32 16.99 -32.71 -16.66
CA CYS A 32 17.66 -31.64 -17.42
C CYS A 32 19.12 -31.54 -17.00
N THR A 33 19.96 -32.04 -17.91
CA THR A 33 21.40 -31.93 -17.95
C THR A 33 21.87 -30.49 -17.85
N GLY A 34 22.96 -30.29 -17.10
CA GLY A 34 23.57 -29.01 -16.82
C GLY A 34 23.88 -28.15 -18.04
N ARG A 35 23.63 -26.86 -17.88
CA ARG A 35 24.47 -25.81 -18.41
C ARG A 35 24.90 -24.94 -17.24
N ASP A 36 26.18 -25.06 -16.89
CA ASP A 36 26.91 -24.01 -16.21
C ASP A 36 26.98 -22.80 -17.15
N GLU A 37 25.91 -21.99 -17.14
CA GLU A 37 26.02 -20.60 -17.57
C GLU A 37 26.76 -19.84 -16.48
N SER A 38 28.09 -19.93 -16.57
CA SER A 38 29.02 -18.96 -16.00
C SER A 38 28.81 -17.62 -16.73
N SER A 39 27.64 -17.03 -16.49
CA SER A 39 27.33 -15.65 -16.80
C SER A 39 28.27 -14.81 -15.96
N SER A 40 29.31 -14.29 -16.61
CA SER A 40 30.05 -13.11 -16.16
C SER A 40 29.07 -11.94 -16.12
N GLY A 41 28.27 -11.90 -15.06
CA GLY A 41 27.29 -10.86 -14.78
C GLY A 41 28.05 -9.58 -14.55
N GLY A 42 28.16 -8.75 -15.60
CA GLY A 42 28.68 -7.41 -15.48
C GLY A 42 27.90 -6.68 -14.39
N ARG A 43 28.60 -6.29 -13.32
CA ARG A 43 28.00 -5.53 -12.21
C ARG A 43 27.35 -4.28 -12.82
N LEU A 44 26.04 -4.11 -12.61
CA LEU A 44 25.34 -2.90 -13.04
C LEU A 44 26.05 -1.67 -12.44
N LYS A 45 26.31 -0.65 -13.25
CA LYS A 45 26.91 0.59 -12.75
C LYS A 45 25.86 1.35 -11.96
N ALA A 46 26.27 2.01 -10.87
CA ALA A 46 25.37 2.85 -10.07
C ALA A 46 24.63 3.89 -10.92
N SER A 47 25.35 4.51 -11.88
CA SER A 47 24.77 5.48 -12.82
C SER A 47 23.62 4.91 -13.68
N ASP A 48 23.68 3.63 -14.03
CA ASP A 48 22.64 3.00 -14.84
C ASP A 48 21.38 2.74 -13.99
N VAL A 49 21.57 2.42 -12.71
CA VAL A 49 20.48 2.25 -11.74
C VAL A 49 19.82 3.59 -11.44
N ASP A 50 20.59 4.66 -11.22
CA ASP A 50 20.06 6.00 -10.96
C ASP A 50 19.25 6.50 -12.16
N ALA A 51 19.79 6.38 -13.38
CA ALA A 51 19.07 6.76 -14.60
C ALA A 51 17.78 5.95 -14.81
N ALA A 52 17.78 4.66 -14.44
CA ALA A 52 16.59 3.83 -14.47
C ALA A 52 15.55 4.31 -13.45
N LEU A 53 15.95 4.58 -12.20
CA LEU A 53 15.05 5.09 -11.16
C LEU A 53 14.44 6.44 -11.53
N ASP A 54 15.22 7.35 -12.10
CA ASP A 54 14.73 8.64 -12.59
C ASP A 54 13.74 8.48 -13.74
N GLY A 55 14.04 7.58 -14.69
CA GLY A 55 13.14 7.22 -15.78
C GLY A 55 11.83 6.61 -15.29
N TYR A 56 11.90 5.76 -14.26
CA TYR A 56 10.74 5.15 -13.62
C TYR A 56 9.87 6.19 -12.92
N ARG A 57 10.47 7.03 -12.07
CA ARG A 57 9.81 8.14 -11.37
C ARG A 57 9.12 9.09 -12.36
N SER A 58 9.82 9.46 -13.43
CA SER A 58 9.29 10.34 -14.47
C SER A 58 8.05 9.73 -15.13
N ARG A 59 8.08 8.44 -15.49
CA ARG A 59 6.93 7.75 -16.11
C ARG A 59 5.74 7.64 -15.16
N LEU A 60 5.97 7.28 -13.90
CA LEU A 60 4.91 7.19 -12.88
C LEU A 60 4.22 8.54 -12.67
N SER A 61 4.98 9.64 -12.66
CA SER A 61 4.43 10.99 -12.47
C SER A 61 3.46 11.42 -13.59
N LEU A 62 3.65 10.93 -14.83
CA LEU A 62 2.73 11.19 -15.94
C LEU A 62 1.34 10.56 -15.71
N ASP A 63 1.30 9.49 -14.91
CA ASP A 63 0.08 8.78 -14.51
C ASP A 63 -0.45 9.23 -13.14
N GLY A 64 0.19 10.24 -12.53
CA GLY A 64 -0.15 10.79 -11.22
C GLY A 64 0.18 9.87 -10.05
N ILE A 65 1.10 8.92 -10.24
CA ILE A 65 1.77 8.19 -9.15
C ILE A 65 3.06 8.95 -8.85
N ASP A 66 2.94 9.97 -8.01
CA ASP A 66 3.91 11.03 -7.83
C ASP A 66 4.68 10.97 -6.50
N LEU A 67 4.38 9.98 -5.65
CA LEU A 67 5.14 9.69 -4.44
C LEU A 67 5.95 8.42 -4.63
N LEU A 68 7.28 8.54 -4.47
CA LEU A 68 8.21 7.43 -4.54
C LEU A 68 9.32 7.64 -3.51
N HIS A 69 9.37 6.75 -2.52
CA HIS A 69 10.43 6.74 -1.50
C HIS A 69 11.18 5.40 -1.50
N PRO A 70 12.51 5.42 -1.59
CA PRO A 70 13.33 4.23 -1.47
C PRO A 70 13.52 3.81 -0.01
N THR A 71 13.58 2.50 0.23
CA THR A 71 13.99 1.86 1.48
C THR A 71 14.67 0.52 1.17
N SER A 72 15.07 -0.24 2.19
CA SER A 72 15.58 -1.61 2.02
C SER A 72 14.58 -2.64 2.55
N THR A 73 14.53 -3.81 1.91
CA THR A 73 13.76 -4.94 2.44
C THR A 73 14.28 -5.39 3.79
N GLY A 74 15.59 -5.33 4.04
CA GLY A 74 16.20 -5.66 5.32
C GLY A 74 15.70 -4.79 6.46
N ARG A 75 15.58 -3.47 6.22
CA ARG A 75 15.02 -2.53 7.21
C ARG A 75 13.55 -2.81 7.50
N TYR A 76 12.74 -3.02 6.46
CA TYR A 76 11.33 -3.37 6.64
C TYR A 76 11.17 -4.71 7.37
N ASN A 77 11.89 -5.75 6.95
CA ASN A 77 11.79 -7.09 7.53
C ASN A 77 12.23 -7.10 9.01
N ARG A 78 13.32 -6.39 9.35
CA ARG A 78 13.75 -6.25 10.75
C ARG A 78 12.69 -5.57 11.61
N ALA A 79 12.16 -4.43 11.15
CA ALA A 79 11.10 -3.72 11.84
C ALA A 79 9.83 -4.57 11.95
N LEU A 80 9.52 -5.39 10.94
CA LEU A 80 8.38 -6.32 10.98
C LEU A 80 8.50 -7.32 12.12
N PHE A 81 9.70 -7.89 12.34
CA PHE A 81 9.94 -8.77 13.48
C PHE A 81 9.82 -8.04 14.82
N GLU A 82 10.34 -6.82 14.91
CA GLU A 82 10.25 -5.97 16.11
C GLU A 82 8.78 -5.68 16.45
N TRP A 83 7.98 -5.26 15.47
CA TRP A 83 6.56 -5.01 15.65
C TRP A 83 5.78 -6.26 16.06
N GLY A 84 6.05 -7.41 15.44
CA GLY A 84 5.43 -8.67 15.82
C GLY A 84 5.77 -9.08 17.26
N ALA A 85 6.98 -8.77 17.73
CA ALA A 85 7.38 -9.00 19.12
C ALA A 85 6.70 -8.03 20.10
N GLU A 86 6.55 -6.76 19.73
CA GLU A 86 5.90 -5.73 20.54
C GLU A 86 4.38 -5.93 20.67
N GLU A 87 3.70 -6.28 19.57
CA GLU A 87 2.24 -6.47 19.54
C GLU A 87 1.82 -7.89 19.93
N GLY A 88 2.76 -8.82 19.94
CA GLY A 88 2.54 -10.22 20.28
C GLY A 88 2.17 -11.11 19.09
N PRO A 89 2.24 -12.44 19.29
CA PRO A 89 2.16 -13.43 18.21
C PRO A 89 0.77 -13.56 17.56
N GLU A 90 -0.28 -13.06 18.22
CA GLU A 90 -1.65 -13.08 17.69
C GLU A 90 -1.98 -11.83 16.88
N SER A 91 -1.07 -10.85 16.80
CA SER A 91 -1.26 -9.63 16.02
C SER A 91 -1.29 -9.91 14.52
N ALA A 92 -2.06 -9.11 13.76
CA ALA A 92 -2.05 -9.18 12.30
C ALA A 92 -0.65 -8.95 11.73
N VAL A 93 0.15 -8.09 12.37
CA VAL A 93 1.52 -7.78 11.97
C VAL A 93 2.44 -8.98 12.11
N ALA A 94 2.32 -9.76 13.20
CA ALA A 94 3.09 -11.00 13.38
C ALA A 94 2.79 -12.07 12.32
N SER A 95 1.66 -11.97 11.62
CA SER A 95 1.27 -12.90 10.54
C SER A 95 1.77 -12.48 9.15
N LEU A 96 2.32 -11.27 9.01
CA LEU A 96 2.78 -10.78 7.71
C LEU A 96 4.07 -11.48 7.27
N SER A 97 4.17 -11.68 5.96
CA SER A 97 5.37 -12.25 5.35
C SER A 97 6.46 -11.18 5.15
N PRO A 98 7.75 -11.53 5.30
CA PRO A 98 8.84 -10.64 4.95
C PRO A 98 8.86 -10.39 3.43
N LEU A 99 9.35 -9.21 3.05
CA LEU A 99 9.61 -8.88 1.64
C LEU A 99 10.78 -9.74 1.09
N PRO A 100 10.74 -10.11 -0.20
CA PRO A 100 11.74 -10.98 -0.80
C PRO A 100 13.13 -10.35 -0.83
N SER A 101 14.15 -11.17 -0.60
CA SER A 101 15.58 -10.82 -0.77
C SER A 101 16.16 -11.33 -2.09
N PHE A 102 15.34 -12.04 -2.89
CA PHE A 102 15.76 -12.69 -4.14
C PHE A 102 16.98 -13.62 -4.00
N GLY A 103 17.27 -14.11 -2.79
CA GLY A 103 18.42 -14.96 -2.52
C GLY A 103 19.77 -14.23 -2.55
N ARG A 104 19.79 -12.89 -2.47
CA ARG A 104 21.01 -12.14 -2.20
C ARG A 104 21.60 -12.65 -0.89
N LYS A 105 22.82 -13.15 -0.95
CA LYS A 105 23.55 -13.60 0.24
C LYS A 105 24.03 -12.37 0.98
N GLU A 106 24.03 -12.42 2.31
CA GLU A 106 24.83 -11.50 3.11
C GLU A 106 26.28 -11.63 2.61
N GLU A 107 26.78 -10.62 1.90
CA GLU A 107 28.21 -10.57 1.65
C GLU A 107 28.84 -10.26 3.01
N VAL A 108 29.52 -11.25 3.58
CA VAL A 108 30.31 -11.07 4.81
C VAL A 108 31.35 -10.01 4.50
N SER A 109 31.02 -8.75 4.80
CA SER A 109 31.97 -7.65 4.73
C SER A 109 33.08 -7.96 5.72
N THR A 110 34.23 -8.34 5.18
CA THR A 110 35.47 -8.50 5.96
C THR A 110 36.11 -7.15 6.30
N TYR A 111 35.42 -6.03 6.00
CA TYR A 111 35.85 -4.67 6.29
C TYR A 111 35.02 -4.09 7.44
N ASP A 112 35.75 -3.74 8.50
CA ASP A 112 35.44 -2.94 9.68
C ASP A 112 33.97 -2.79 10.12
N ALA A 113 33.71 -3.29 11.33
CA ALA A 113 32.44 -3.20 12.07
C ALA A 113 31.95 -1.76 12.32
N ASP A 114 32.75 -0.74 12.01
CA ASP A 114 32.40 0.69 12.15
C ASP A 114 31.87 1.33 10.85
N SER A 115 31.99 0.65 9.70
CA SER A 115 31.30 1.05 8.47
C SER A 115 29.87 0.51 8.49
N GLY A 116 28.93 1.26 9.08
CA GLY A 116 27.50 0.94 9.22
C GLY A 116 26.71 0.84 7.91
N GLY A 117 27.24 0.14 6.90
CA GLY A 117 26.64 -0.05 5.57
C GLY A 117 26.88 -1.46 5.03
N ALA A 118 26.74 -2.49 5.88
CA ALA A 118 26.88 -3.88 5.47
C ALA A 118 25.66 -4.31 4.63
N ASP A 119 25.93 -4.76 3.42
CA ASP A 119 25.01 -5.39 2.46
C ASP A 119 24.45 -6.69 3.09
N ASP A 120 23.37 -6.55 3.87
CA ASP A 120 22.68 -7.60 4.64
C ASP A 120 21.85 -8.56 3.75
N GLY A 121 22.19 -8.67 2.46
CA GLY A 121 21.38 -9.39 1.49
C GLY A 121 20.03 -8.71 1.20
N SER A 122 19.84 -7.45 1.59
CA SER A 122 18.61 -6.72 1.29
C SER A 122 18.52 -6.25 -0.15
N CYS A 123 17.29 -5.97 -0.54
CA CYS A 123 16.90 -5.46 -1.84
C CYS A 123 16.39 -4.02 -1.71
N LEU A 124 16.50 -3.26 -2.80
CA LEU A 124 15.84 -1.97 -2.92
C LEU A 124 14.32 -2.17 -2.96
N ALA A 125 13.63 -1.53 -2.02
CA ALA A 125 12.17 -1.44 -2.02
C ALA A 125 11.76 0.01 -2.29
N LEU A 126 10.76 0.20 -3.15
CA LEU A 126 10.19 1.50 -3.51
C LEU A 126 8.75 1.57 -3.00
N ILE A 127 8.50 2.45 -2.05
CA ILE A 127 7.14 2.74 -1.58
C ILE A 127 6.51 3.71 -2.56
N LEU A 128 5.36 3.34 -3.12
CA LEU A 128 4.62 4.13 -4.10
C LEU A 128 3.33 4.69 -3.50
N GLY A 129 3.07 5.95 -3.81
CA GLY A 129 1.83 6.63 -3.47
C GLY A 129 1.39 7.61 -4.55
N SER A 130 0.20 8.16 -4.36
CA SER A 130 -0.39 9.16 -5.24
C SER A 130 -1.05 10.29 -4.45
N THR A 131 -0.90 11.52 -4.92
CA THR A 131 -1.68 12.67 -4.49
C THR A 131 -2.99 12.81 -5.29
N GLY A 132 -3.64 13.98 -5.22
CA GLY A 132 -4.76 14.34 -6.10
C GLY A 132 -4.39 14.35 -7.58
N ALA A 133 -3.10 14.44 -7.92
CA ALA A 133 -2.60 14.44 -9.29
C ALA A 133 -3.01 13.20 -10.11
N LEU A 134 -3.29 12.07 -9.45
CA LEU A 134 -3.77 10.84 -10.09
C LEU A 134 -5.12 10.98 -10.77
N TRP A 135 -6.00 11.85 -10.25
CA TRP A 135 -7.41 11.83 -10.63
C TRP A 135 -7.63 12.11 -12.11
N ARG A 136 -7.01 13.17 -12.64
CA ARG A 136 -7.18 13.57 -14.05
C ARG A 136 -6.63 12.53 -15.05
N PRO A 137 -5.38 12.03 -14.92
CA PRO A 137 -4.88 10.92 -15.73
C PRO A 137 -5.78 9.68 -15.69
N PHE A 138 -6.26 9.30 -14.51
CA PHE A 138 -7.19 8.18 -14.34
C PHE A 138 -8.50 8.37 -15.10
N LEU A 139 -9.14 9.54 -14.97
CA LEU A 139 -10.37 9.84 -15.71
C LEU A 139 -10.15 9.84 -17.22
N ARG A 140 -9.05 10.40 -17.72
CA ARG A 140 -8.70 10.32 -19.16
C ARG A 140 -8.50 8.88 -19.62
N TRP A 141 -7.90 8.03 -18.78
CA TRP A 141 -7.76 6.61 -19.07
C TRP A 141 -9.10 5.91 -19.15
N LEU A 142 -10.05 6.19 -18.23
CA LEU A 142 -11.41 5.65 -18.33
C LEU A 142 -12.11 6.11 -19.61
N ASP A 143 -12.02 7.41 -19.91
CA ASP A 143 -12.71 8.02 -21.03
C ASP A 143 -12.32 7.40 -22.38
N ALA A 144 -11.05 7.07 -22.54
CA ALA A 144 -10.52 6.48 -23.78
C ALA A 144 -11.09 5.10 -24.12
N ASP A 145 -11.70 4.39 -23.17
CA ASP A 145 -12.42 3.13 -23.42
C ASP A 145 -13.40 2.85 -22.28
N ARG A 146 -14.47 3.68 -22.19
CA ARG A 146 -15.43 3.62 -21.08
C ARG A 146 -16.08 2.24 -20.91
N PRO A 147 -16.55 1.54 -21.97
CA PRO A 147 -17.18 0.23 -21.79
C PRO A 147 -16.29 -0.76 -21.05
N SER A 148 -15.05 -0.96 -21.51
CA SER A 148 -14.18 -1.97 -20.89
C SER A 148 -13.60 -1.50 -19.55
N ARG A 149 -13.27 -0.20 -19.42
CA ARG A 149 -12.50 0.31 -18.26
C ARG A 149 -13.38 0.78 -17.10
N LEU A 150 -14.61 1.21 -17.38
CA LEU A 150 -15.55 1.64 -16.35
C LEU A 150 -16.64 0.60 -16.12
N GLU A 151 -17.33 0.17 -17.18
CA GLU A 151 -18.53 -0.66 -17.03
C GLU A 151 -18.18 -2.12 -16.71
N ASP A 152 -17.20 -2.69 -17.39
CA ASP A 152 -16.82 -4.10 -17.22
C ASP A 152 -15.80 -4.31 -16.09
N SER A 153 -14.99 -3.30 -15.76
CA SER A 153 -13.97 -3.42 -14.71
C SER A 153 -14.58 -3.40 -13.30
N PRO A 154 -14.32 -4.39 -12.42
CA PRO A 154 -14.81 -4.39 -11.05
C PRO A 154 -14.16 -3.28 -10.20
N ASP A 155 -12.85 -3.07 -10.39
CA ASP A 155 -12.05 -2.09 -9.67
C ASP A 155 -11.26 -1.22 -10.66
N PRO A 156 -11.90 -0.21 -11.29
CA PRO A 156 -11.28 0.59 -12.34
C PRO A 156 -10.00 1.30 -11.92
N LEU A 157 -9.97 1.86 -10.70
CA LEU A 157 -8.80 2.57 -10.19
C LEU A 157 -7.64 1.63 -9.90
N ASP A 158 -7.90 0.45 -9.34
CA ASP A 158 -6.84 -0.51 -9.02
C ASP A 158 -6.26 -1.05 -10.34
N SER A 159 -7.12 -1.33 -11.33
CA SER A 159 -6.71 -1.68 -12.71
C SER A 159 -5.83 -0.61 -13.38
N TYR A 160 -6.21 0.66 -13.24
CA TYR A 160 -5.43 1.79 -13.75
C TYR A 160 -4.05 1.87 -13.10
N VAL A 161 -4.01 1.82 -11.77
CA VAL A 161 -2.76 1.91 -10.99
C VAL A 161 -1.83 0.75 -11.35
N SER A 162 -2.32 -0.49 -11.38
CA SER A 162 -1.49 -1.64 -11.76
C SER A 162 -0.90 -1.47 -13.15
N ARG A 163 -1.72 -1.08 -14.13
CA ARG A 163 -1.27 -0.84 -15.49
C ARG A 163 -0.22 0.28 -15.56
N ALA A 164 -0.41 1.38 -14.84
CA ALA A 164 0.51 2.51 -14.83
C ALA A 164 1.88 2.09 -14.27
N VAL A 165 1.89 1.42 -13.12
CA VAL A 165 3.10 0.91 -12.46
C VAL A 165 3.82 -0.10 -13.36
N GLU A 166 3.13 -1.13 -13.86
CA GLU A 166 3.75 -2.15 -14.72
C GLU A 166 4.30 -1.57 -16.03
N ARG A 167 3.57 -0.63 -16.65
CA ARG A 167 4.01 0.04 -17.88
C ARG A 167 5.24 0.92 -17.66
N ALA A 168 5.38 1.54 -16.49
CA ALA A 168 6.55 2.31 -16.14
C ALA A 168 7.76 1.40 -15.82
N LEU A 169 7.49 0.26 -15.19
CA LEU A 169 8.50 -0.66 -14.66
C LEU A 169 9.18 -1.48 -15.77
N ARG A 170 8.40 -2.13 -16.65
CA ARG A 170 8.93 -3.06 -17.68
C ARG A 170 10.01 -2.43 -18.57
N PRO A 171 9.80 -1.26 -19.24
CA PRO A 171 10.80 -0.70 -20.14
C PRO A 171 12.08 -0.26 -19.42
N THR A 172 11.99 -0.05 -18.11
CA THR A 172 13.07 0.50 -17.29
C THR A 172 13.96 -0.62 -16.74
N PHE A 173 13.35 -1.62 -16.10
CA PHE A 173 14.08 -2.65 -15.37
C PHE A 173 14.26 -3.96 -16.15
N ASP A 174 13.42 -4.26 -17.14
CA ASP A 174 13.61 -5.45 -18.00
C ASP A 174 14.90 -5.31 -18.84
N ARG A 175 15.23 -4.08 -19.26
CA ARG A 175 16.49 -3.79 -19.97
C ARG A 175 17.72 -4.07 -19.12
N LEU A 176 17.62 -3.86 -17.81
CA LEU A 176 18.66 -4.15 -16.83
C LEU A 176 18.61 -5.58 -16.31
N ARG A 177 17.62 -6.39 -16.76
CA ARG A 177 17.36 -7.76 -16.29
C ARG A 177 17.20 -7.84 -14.77
N VAL A 178 16.65 -6.80 -14.15
CA VAL A 178 16.42 -6.73 -12.71
C VAL A 178 15.13 -7.49 -12.37
N ARG A 179 15.26 -8.53 -11.54
CA ARG A 179 14.10 -9.24 -10.98
C ARG A 179 13.33 -8.29 -10.07
N HIS A 180 12.01 -8.43 -10.06
CA HIS A 180 11.16 -7.57 -9.27
C HIS A 180 9.87 -8.25 -8.86
N GLU A 181 9.29 -7.76 -7.77
CA GLU A 181 7.96 -8.10 -7.29
C GLU A 181 7.21 -6.83 -6.89
N ILE A 182 5.89 -6.83 -7.04
CA ILE A 182 5.03 -5.70 -6.69
C ILE A 182 4.01 -6.19 -5.68
N PHE A 183 3.91 -5.54 -4.52
CA PHE A 183 2.90 -5.79 -3.50
C PHE A 183 1.90 -4.63 -3.51
N TRP A 184 0.62 -4.91 -3.70
CA TRP A 184 -0.40 -3.89 -3.86
C TRP A 184 -1.11 -3.57 -2.55
N ALA A 185 -1.50 -2.32 -2.34
CA ALA A 185 -2.14 -1.86 -1.10
C ALA A 185 -3.56 -2.44 -0.88
N TRP A 186 -4.06 -3.23 -1.82
CA TRP A 186 -5.38 -3.86 -1.78
C TRP A 186 -5.33 -5.39 -1.79
N GLU A 187 -4.14 -6.00 -1.86
CA GLU A 187 -3.96 -7.45 -1.67
C GLU A 187 -4.30 -7.84 -0.23
N VAL A 188 -4.86 -9.04 -0.07
CA VAL A 188 -5.32 -9.57 1.23
C VAL A 188 -4.84 -11.01 1.46
N GLU A 189 -4.20 -11.61 0.47
CA GLU A 189 -3.58 -12.93 0.55
C GLU A 189 -2.43 -12.89 1.57
N PRO A 190 -2.33 -13.85 2.51
CA PRO A 190 -1.40 -13.76 3.64
C PRO A 190 0.08 -13.51 3.27
N ASP A 191 0.53 -14.02 2.12
CA ASP A 191 1.89 -13.85 1.59
C ASP A 191 2.08 -12.58 0.74
N ARG A 192 1.02 -11.79 0.56
CA ARG A 192 0.97 -10.58 -0.27
C ARG A 192 0.64 -9.32 0.53
N VAL A 193 0.17 -9.44 1.77
CA VAL A 193 -0.13 -8.29 2.63
C VAL A 193 1.15 -7.62 3.12
N VAL A 194 1.21 -6.29 2.97
CA VAL A 194 2.27 -5.43 3.49
C VAL A 194 1.68 -4.38 4.41
N ALA A 195 2.37 -4.09 5.52
CA ALA A 195 2.02 -2.99 6.43
C ALA A 195 2.35 -1.63 5.78
N MET A 196 1.57 -1.22 4.77
CA MET A 196 1.85 -0.08 3.89
C MET A 196 2.17 1.20 4.64
N ALA A 197 1.37 1.54 5.66
CA ALA A 197 1.56 2.76 6.46
C ALA A 197 2.89 2.77 7.22
N ARG A 198 3.31 1.62 7.75
CA ARG A 198 4.60 1.49 8.44
C ARG A 198 5.76 1.44 7.47
N ALA A 199 5.59 0.81 6.32
CA ALA A 199 6.58 0.85 5.25
C ALA A 199 6.83 2.30 4.77
N ALA A 200 5.76 3.09 4.65
CA ALA A 200 5.85 4.52 4.33
C ALA A 200 6.61 5.30 5.43
N GLU A 201 6.34 5.03 6.71
CA GLU A 201 7.08 5.65 7.82
C GLU A 201 8.56 5.29 7.84
N LEU A 202 8.90 4.01 7.72
CA LEU A 202 10.30 3.56 7.65
C LEU A 202 11.07 4.19 6.48
N SER A 203 10.40 4.42 5.36
CA SER A 203 10.99 5.07 4.19
C SER A 203 11.10 6.60 4.32
N GLY A 204 10.52 7.19 5.38
CA GLY A 204 10.39 8.63 5.57
C GLY A 204 9.46 9.31 4.58
N MET A 205 8.52 8.57 3.98
CA MET A 205 7.49 9.14 3.11
C MET A 205 6.42 9.89 3.91
N ALA A 206 5.98 9.30 5.03
CA ALA A 206 4.91 9.86 5.85
C ALA A 206 5.04 9.38 7.30
N HIS A 207 4.67 10.21 8.27
CA HIS A 207 4.59 9.80 9.66
C HIS A 207 3.31 8.98 9.90
N LEU A 208 3.40 7.85 10.60
CA LEU A 208 2.23 7.12 11.06
C LEU A 208 1.91 7.54 12.49
N ASP A 209 0.81 8.28 12.66
CA ASP A 209 0.36 8.68 14.00
C ASP A 209 -0.24 7.47 14.74
N GLY A 210 0.35 7.12 15.88
CA GLY A 210 -0.03 5.92 16.64
C GLY A 210 -1.41 5.98 17.30
N THR A 211 -2.02 7.16 17.40
CA THR A 211 -3.33 7.35 18.04
C THR A 211 -4.47 7.36 17.03
N SER A 212 -4.31 8.10 15.93
CA SER A 212 -5.33 8.21 14.87
C SER A 212 -5.16 7.18 13.75
N HIS A 213 -4.05 6.44 13.74
CA HIS A 213 -3.64 5.51 12.68
C HIS A 213 -3.56 6.15 11.28
N LEU A 214 -3.46 7.49 11.22
CA LEU A 214 -3.30 8.22 9.97
C LEU A 214 -1.82 8.28 9.57
N SER A 215 -1.55 8.00 8.30
CA SER A 215 -0.30 8.42 7.67
C SER A 215 -0.40 9.89 7.25
N VAL A 216 0.57 10.71 7.67
CA VAL A 216 0.62 12.15 7.42
C VAL A 216 1.90 12.51 6.68
N HIS A 217 1.76 12.99 5.45
CA HIS A 217 2.86 13.42 4.60
C HIS A 217 3.28 14.87 4.93
N PRO A 218 4.58 15.22 4.90
CA PRO A 218 5.11 16.57 5.20
C PRO A 218 4.50 17.70 4.35
N THR A 219 4.21 17.42 3.09
CA THR A 219 3.55 18.36 2.16
C THR A 219 2.04 18.16 2.07
N TYR A 220 1.59 16.95 1.70
CA TYR A 220 0.18 16.66 1.39
C TYR A 220 -0.70 16.37 2.61
N GLY A 221 -0.15 16.39 3.83
CA GLY A 221 -0.88 16.02 5.04
C GLY A 221 -1.47 14.62 4.95
N ALA A 222 -2.74 14.48 5.34
CA ALA A 222 -3.47 13.23 5.18
C ALA A 222 -3.98 13.00 3.74
N TRP A 223 -3.75 13.91 2.79
CA TRP A 223 -4.33 13.91 1.44
C TRP A 223 -3.43 13.27 0.38
N PHE A 224 -3.05 12.02 0.64
CA PHE A 224 -2.41 11.13 -0.33
C PHE A 224 -2.94 9.70 -0.17
N SER A 225 -2.46 8.76 -0.99
CA SER A 225 -2.81 7.35 -0.85
C SER A 225 -1.63 6.47 -1.22
N LEU A 226 -1.35 5.46 -0.40
CA LEU A 226 -0.37 4.42 -0.67
C LEU A 226 -0.94 3.43 -1.68
N ARG A 227 -0.11 2.97 -2.62
CA ARG A 227 -0.52 2.17 -3.77
C ARG A 227 0.16 0.82 -3.84
N ALA A 228 1.48 0.82 -3.69
CA ALA A 228 2.27 -0.40 -3.82
C ALA A 228 3.62 -0.30 -3.12
N VAL A 229 4.24 -1.45 -2.90
CA VAL A 229 5.67 -1.61 -2.68
C VAL A 229 6.25 -2.37 -3.86
N VAL A 230 7.25 -1.81 -4.52
CA VAL A 230 8.00 -2.50 -5.58
C VAL A 230 9.34 -2.92 -5.03
N VAL A 231 9.62 -4.22 -5.01
CA VAL A 231 10.91 -4.77 -4.61
C VAL A 231 11.72 -5.08 -5.85
N LEU A 232 12.94 -4.57 -5.92
CA LEU A 232 13.88 -4.74 -7.02
C LEU A 232 15.10 -5.50 -6.51
N ASP A 233 15.58 -6.50 -7.27
CA ASP A 233 16.84 -7.20 -7.01
C ASP A 233 18.05 -6.31 -7.32
N LEU A 234 18.15 -5.24 -6.56
CA LEU A 234 19.19 -4.23 -6.57
C LEU A 234 19.60 -3.98 -5.12
N PRO A 235 20.87 -3.62 -4.86
CA PRO A 235 21.26 -3.20 -3.52
C PRO A 235 20.44 -1.96 -3.12
N PRO A 236 20.15 -1.76 -1.82
CA PRO A 236 19.52 -0.54 -1.35
C PRO A 236 20.32 0.70 -1.77
N LEU A 237 19.61 1.81 -1.99
CA LEU A 237 20.28 3.09 -2.17
C LEU A 237 20.95 3.49 -0.85
N GLN A 238 22.19 4.00 -0.94
CA GLN A 238 22.85 4.59 0.22
C GLN A 238 21.99 5.75 0.73
N GLN A 239 21.46 5.62 1.94
CA GLN A 239 20.78 6.72 2.61
C GLN A 239 21.84 7.59 3.30
N ASP A 240 21.71 8.92 3.19
CA ASP A 240 22.54 9.85 3.96
C ASP A 240 22.45 9.51 5.44
N THR A 241 23.62 9.39 6.09
CA THR A 241 23.83 8.96 7.50
C THR A 241 23.29 9.93 8.56
N GLY A 242 22.38 10.83 8.19
CA GLY A 242 21.67 11.67 9.13
C GLY A 242 20.67 10.88 10.00
N LEU A 243 19.83 11.59 10.75
CA LEU A 243 18.77 10.96 11.55
C LEU A 243 17.92 10.03 10.69
N PRO A 244 17.50 8.85 11.22
CA PRO A 244 16.59 7.95 10.53
C PRO A 244 15.39 8.72 9.96
N PRO A 245 14.98 8.45 8.71
CA PRO A 245 13.92 9.20 8.03
C PRO A 245 12.61 9.31 8.83
N ASP A 246 12.24 8.28 9.58
CA ASP A 246 11.07 8.25 10.47
C ASP A 246 11.18 9.25 11.63
N VAL A 247 12.38 9.42 12.20
CA VAL A 247 12.63 10.38 13.29
C VAL A 247 12.41 11.82 12.81
N ARG A 248 12.70 12.11 11.54
CA ARG A 248 12.56 13.46 10.96
C ARG A 248 11.11 13.90 10.82
N LEU A 249 10.16 12.96 10.77
CA LEU A 249 8.75 13.26 10.57
C LEU A 249 7.95 13.31 11.89
N ARG A 250 8.58 12.99 13.02
CA ARG A 250 7.94 13.07 14.34
C ARG A 250 7.53 14.51 14.64
N GLY A 251 6.35 14.66 15.26
CA GLY A 251 5.83 15.97 15.66
C GLY A 251 5.22 16.79 14.51
N ILE A 252 4.95 16.17 13.35
CA ILE A 252 4.28 16.84 12.22
C ILE A 252 2.85 17.30 12.54
N LEU A 253 2.17 16.58 13.45
CA LEU A 253 0.88 16.97 14.02
C LEU A 253 1.10 17.73 15.33
N SER A 254 0.28 18.75 15.58
CA SER A 254 0.15 19.35 16.92
C SER A 254 -0.58 18.40 17.89
N ASP A 255 -0.40 18.59 19.19
CA ASP A 255 -1.11 17.79 20.21
C ASP A 255 -2.64 17.92 20.07
N GLU A 256 -3.10 19.11 19.70
CA GLU A 256 -4.51 19.37 19.45
C GLU A 256 -5.02 18.62 18.21
N GLU A 257 -4.25 18.58 17.12
CA GLU A 257 -4.61 17.76 15.95
C GLU A 257 -4.63 16.27 16.27
N ARG A 258 -3.67 15.77 17.06
CA ARG A 258 -3.66 14.37 17.51
C ARG A 258 -4.93 14.04 18.30
N ARG A 259 -5.29 14.88 19.27
CA ARG A 259 -6.50 14.71 20.08
C ARG A 259 -7.76 14.69 19.20
N LEU A 260 -7.92 15.70 18.34
CA LEU A 260 -9.07 15.80 17.44
C LEU A 260 -9.14 14.62 16.45
N ALA A 261 -7.99 14.14 15.97
CA ALA A 261 -7.90 13.01 15.05
C ALA A 261 -8.29 11.71 15.74
N SER A 262 -7.83 11.48 16.97
CA SER A 262 -8.28 10.36 17.81
C SER A 262 -9.81 10.35 17.97
N GLU A 263 -10.39 11.49 18.36
CA GLU A 263 -11.84 11.59 18.54
C GLU A 263 -12.61 11.38 17.23
N ALA A 264 -12.07 11.86 16.10
CA ALA A 264 -12.66 11.65 14.78
C ALA A 264 -12.56 10.19 14.33
N PHE A 265 -11.46 9.52 14.66
CA PHE A 265 -11.26 8.09 14.40
C PHE A 265 -12.30 7.26 15.16
N ASP A 266 -12.46 7.50 16.46
CA ASP A 266 -13.44 6.80 17.30
C ASP A 266 -14.87 6.96 16.75
N ARG A 267 -15.24 8.18 16.34
CA ARG A 267 -16.54 8.43 15.71
C ARG A 267 -16.71 7.68 14.39
N ALA A 268 -15.70 7.68 13.53
CA ALA A 268 -15.74 7.00 12.24
C ALA A 268 -15.82 5.47 12.40
N LEU A 269 -15.09 4.91 13.37
CA LEU A 269 -15.11 3.50 13.72
C LEU A 269 -16.46 3.07 14.29
N ALA A 270 -17.02 3.86 15.22
CA ALA A 270 -18.35 3.62 15.78
C ALA A 270 -19.44 3.65 14.70
N ALA A 271 -19.41 4.65 13.80
CA ALA A 271 -20.35 4.75 12.68
C ALA A 271 -20.24 3.56 11.72
N SER A 272 -19.01 3.11 11.42
CA SER A 272 -18.78 1.95 10.55
C SER A 272 -19.26 0.65 11.19
N SER A 273 -19.10 0.51 12.50
CA SER A 273 -19.55 -0.66 13.25
C SER A 273 -21.08 -0.75 13.32
N ALA A 274 -21.76 0.38 13.53
CA ALA A 274 -23.22 0.45 13.56
C ALA A 274 -23.83 0.07 12.19
N ASP A 275 -23.28 0.60 11.10
CA ASP A 275 -23.73 0.29 9.73
C ASP A 275 -23.63 -1.21 9.40
N LEU A 276 -22.54 -1.87 9.84
CA LEU A 276 -22.37 -3.31 9.68
C LEU A 276 -23.35 -4.14 10.53
N GLY A 277 -23.61 -3.74 11.77
CA GLY A 277 -24.57 -4.41 12.65
C GLY A 277 -26.00 -4.37 12.10
N GLU A 278 -26.38 -3.23 11.52
CA GLU A 278 -27.68 -3.04 10.88
C GLU A 278 -27.85 -3.85 9.58
N LEU A 279 -26.78 -4.07 8.81
CA LEU A 279 -26.81 -4.97 7.64
C LEU A 279 -27.03 -6.43 8.09
N ARG A 280 -26.31 -6.90 9.11
CA ARG A 280 -26.46 -8.26 9.66
C ARG A 280 -27.84 -8.50 10.30
N GLY A 281 -28.42 -7.49 10.94
CA GLY A 281 -29.76 -7.59 11.55
C GLY A 281 -30.91 -7.75 10.54
N ARG A 282 -30.73 -7.24 9.31
CA ARG A 282 -31.72 -7.37 8.22
C ARG A 282 -31.71 -8.72 7.51
N GLU A 283 -30.58 -9.41 7.48
CA GLU A 283 -30.50 -10.76 6.89
C GLU A 283 -31.15 -11.84 7.77
N GLY A 284 -31.40 -11.55 9.06
CA GLY A 284 -32.01 -12.50 10.01
C GLY A 284 -33.49 -12.30 10.31
N SER A 285 -34.13 -11.23 9.82
CA SER A 285 -35.53 -10.91 10.13
C SER A 285 -36.37 -10.80 8.85
N GLY A 286 -36.78 -11.96 8.34
CA GLY A 286 -37.86 -12.06 7.36
C GLY A 286 -39.20 -11.80 8.02
N GLU A 287 -39.46 -10.58 8.51
CA GLU A 287 -40.81 -10.14 8.87
C GLU A 287 -40.86 -8.60 8.89
N GLY A 288 -41.80 -8.06 8.12
CA GLY A 288 -41.90 -6.64 7.83
C GLY A 288 -42.09 -5.80 9.09
N ASN A 289 -41.17 -4.87 9.32
CA ASN A 289 -41.41 -3.77 10.24
C ASN A 289 -41.01 -2.45 9.59
N THR A 290 -42.03 -1.74 9.12
CA THR A 290 -41.98 -0.33 8.74
C THR A 290 -41.93 0.49 10.02
N CYS A 291 -40.74 0.75 10.54
CA CYS A 291 -40.51 1.76 11.57
C CYS A 291 -39.59 2.84 11.00
N THR A 292 -40.18 4.02 10.85
CA THR A 292 -39.65 5.28 10.35
C THR A 292 -38.47 5.77 11.19
N GLY A 293 -37.32 5.85 10.54
CA GLY A 293 -36.08 6.41 11.07
C GLY A 293 -35.07 6.51 9.92
N ASP A 294 -35.39 7.34 8.92
CA ASP A 294 -34.53 7.69 7.79
C ASP A 294 -33.33 8.55 8.25
N ALA A 295 -32.50 8.02 9.15
CA ALA A 295 -31.12 8.47 9.22
C ALA A 295 -30.44 7.97 7.93
N PRO A 296 -29.93 8.83 7.03
CA PRO A 296 -29.45 8.38 5.74
C PRO A 296 -28.28 7.41 5.93
N ARG A 297 -28.46 6.14 5.58
CA ARG A 297 -27.42 5.09 5.52
C ARG A 297 -26.35 5.35 4.43
N HIS A 298 -25.97 6.61 4.20
CA HIS A 298 -25.28 7.01 2.98
C HIS A 298 -24.01 7.84 3.17
N GLU A 299 -23.59 8.11 4.41
CA GLU A 299 -22.50 9.07 4.64
C GLU A 299 -21.49 8.67 5.72
N VAL A 300 -21.45 7.40 6.15
CA VAL A 300 -20.43 6.92 7.10
C VAL A 300 -19.00 7.26 6.63
N TRP A 301 -18.77 7.20 5.32
CA TRP A 301 -17.49 7.59 4.73
C TRP A 301 -17.10 9.05 4.99
N ARG A 302 -18.06 9.97 5.20
CA ARG A 302 -17.76 11.36 5.54
C ARG A 302 -17.15 11.49 6.94
N GLN A 303 -17.43 10.56 7.86
CA GLN A 303 -16.74 10.53 9.15
C GLN A 303 -15.25 10.25 8.98
N TRP A 304 -14.89 9.36 8.05
CA TRP A 304 -13.50 9.11 7.68
C TRP A 304 -12.85 10.29 6.95
N VAL A 305 -13.63 11.11 6.26
CA VAL A 305 -13.16 12.38 5.67
C VAL A 305 -12.88 13.41 6.76
N VAL A 306 -13.77 13.55 7.74
CA VAL A 306 -13.57 14.42 8.91
C VAL A 306 -12.25 14.09 9.61
N LEU A 307 -11.96 12.80 9.80
CA LEU A 307 -10.67 12.36 10.36
C LEU A 307 -9.47 12.93 9.57
N ARG A 308 -9.48 12.86 8.24
CA ARG A 308 -8.39 13.44 7.42
C ARG A 308 -8.38 14.97 7.43
N ASP A 309 -9.55 15.59 7.49
CA ASP A 309 -9.73 17.05 7.54
C ASP A 309 -9.26 17.66 8.88
N VAL A 310 -9.08 16.87 9.95
CA VAL A 310 -8.44 17.35 11.19
C VAL A 310 -7.00 17.79 10.94
N VAL A 311 -6.28 17.08 10.07
CA VAL A 311 -4.89 17.40 9.73
C VAL A 311 -4.90 18.67 8.89
N ARG A 312 -4.46 19.80 9.46
CA ARG A 312 -4.52 21.10 8.76
C ARG A 312 -3.48 21.20 7.65
N ARG A 313 -2.31 20.61 7.87
CA ARG A 313 -1.20 20.60 6.91
C ARG A 313 -1.65 20.01 5.57
N GLY A 314 -1.42 20.76 4.48
CA GLY A 314 -1.76 20.35 3.11
C GLY A 314 -3.25 20.22 2.81
N ARG A 315 -4.14 20.48 3.78
CA ARG A 315 -5.59 20.33 3.58
C ARG A 315 -6.15 21.37 2.61
N GLU A 316 -5.67 22.61 2.68
CA GLU A 316 -6.22 23.69 1.84
C GLU A 316 -5.74 23.55 0.40
N GLU A 317 -4.51 23.09 0.19
CA GLU A 317 -3.89 23.03 -1.15
C GLU A 317 -4.00 21.65 -1.82
N HIS A 318 -4.06 20.56 -1.04
CA HIS A 318 -3.89 19.20 -1.56
C HIS A 318 -5.06 18.26 -1.26
N ARG A 319 -6.09 18.73 -0.55
CA ARG A 319 -7.32 17.96 -0.38
C ARG A 319 -7.89 17.57 -1.74
N PHE A 320 -8.27 16.31 -1.85
CA PHE A 320 -8.84 15.78 -3.09
C PHE A 320 -10.16 16.49 -3.43
N GLU A 321 -10.48 16.54 -4.72
CA GLU A 321 -11.78 17.02 -5.18
C GLU A 321 -12.91 16.10 -4.68
N GLU A 322 -14.12 16.63 -4.53
CA GLU A 322 -15.22 15.91 -3.87
C GLU A 322 -15.56 14.57 -4.56
N ASP A 323 -15.59 14.53 -5.89
CA ASP A 323 -15.82 13.29 -6.66
C ASP A 323 -14.70 12.26 -6.44
N GLN A 324 -13.45 12.72 -6.33
CA GLN A 324 -12.32 11.85 -6.02
C GLN A 324 -12.48 11.27 -4.61
N ILE A 325 -12.81 12.09 -3.61
CA ILE A 325 -13.03 11.66 -2.23
C ILE A 325 -14.16 10.62 -2.17
N GLU A 326 -15.34 10.96 -2.69
CA GLU A 326 -16.50 10.08 -2.64
C GLU A 326 -16.18 8.75 -3.32
N TYR A 327 -15.53 8.77 -4.48
CA TYR A 327 -15.16 7.54 -5.17
C TYR A 327 -14.16 6.69 -4.38
N HIS A 328 -13.16 7.29 -3.74
CA HIS A 328 -12.16 6.55 -2.95
C HIS A 328 -12.76 5.75 -1.80
N TYR A 329 -13.83 6.25 -1.19
CA TYR A 329 -14.52 5.56 -0.10
C TYR A 329 -15.65 4.64 -0.56
N THR A 330 -16.42 5.08 -1.56
CA THR A 330 -17.64 4.37 -1.95
C THR A 330 -17.42 3.37 -3.09
N LYS A 331 -16.38 3.56 -3.89
CA LYS A 331 -16.08 2.81 -5.13
C LYS A 331 -17.24 2.79 -6.14
N LYS A 332 -18.21 3.69 -6.00
CA LYS A 332 -19.41 3.74 -6.85
C LYS A 332 -19.07 4.23 -8.26
N LYS A 333 -19.35 3.40 -9.27
CA LYS A 333 -19.19 3.78 -10.70
C LYS A 333 -20.02 5.01 -11.10
N ALA A 334 -21.15 5.27 -10.43
CA ALA A 334 -21.95 6.46 -10.67
C ALA A 334 -21.17 7.77 -10.41
N VAL A 335 -20.27 7.78 -9.42
CA VAL A 335 -19.38 8.93 -9.16
C VAL A 335 -18.41 9.13 -10.31
N LEU A 336 -17.85 8.04 -10.87
CA LEU A 336 -16.98 8.12 -12.05
C LEU A 336 -17.72 8.64 -13.28
N ARG A 337 -18.97 8.21 -13.52
CA ARG A 337 -19.78 8.74 -14.62
C ARG A 337 -20.03 10.24 -14.49
N ARG A 338 -20.31 10.71 -13.27
CA ARG A 338 -20.46 12.13 -12.96
C ARG A 338 -19.15 12.88 -13.21
N ALA A 339 -18.03 12.42 -12.66
CA ALA A 339 -16.73 13.04 -12.85
C ALA A 339 -16.32 13.12 -14.33
N LEU A 340 -16.61 12.08 -15.12
CA LEU A 340 -16.37 12.05 -16.57
C LEU A 340 -17.23 13.05 -17.35
N SER A 341 -18.46 13.33 -16.88
CA SER A 341 -19.32 14.34 -17.52
C SER A 341 -18.80 15.76 -17.35
N LEU A 342 -17.96 16.01 -16.34
CA LEU A 342 -17.33 17.30 -16.04
C LEU A 342 -15.93 17.43 -16.67
N LEU A 343 -15.40 16.37 -17.30
CA LEU A 343 -14.09 16.38 -17.94
C LEU A 343 -14.11 17.03 -19.34
N VAL A 344 -15.31 17.14 -19.94
CA VAL A 344 -15.59 17.82 -21.23
C VAL A 344 -15.70 19.32 -20.99
#